data_AF-A0A060WJC7-F1
#
_entry.id   AF-A0A060WJC7-F1
#
_cell.length_a   1.000
_cell.length_b   1.000
_cell.length_c   1.000
_cell.angle_alpha   90.00
_cell.angle_beta   90.00
_cell.angle_gamma   90.00
#
_symmetry.space_group_name_H-M   'P 1'
#
loop_
_entity.id
_entity.type
_entity.pdbx_description
1 polymer ?
#
loop_
_entity_poly.entity_id
_entity_poly.type
_entity_poly.pdbx_seq_one_letter_code
_entity_poly.pdbx_strand_id
1 'polypeptide(L)'
;MFDEAPPPPPPPPVDYEEEEEAAVVHYNDPYADGDPQWAPKSYIEKVVAIYDYAADKDDELSFMEGAIIYIIKKNDDGWFEGLSSGVTGLFPGNYVESIMHYAE
;
A
#
# COMPACT_ATOMS: atom_id res chain seq x y z
N MET A 1 -15.54 7.75 -23.98
CA MET A 1 -14.49 6.71 -23.87
C MET A 1 -14.07 6.80 -22.43
N PHE A 2 -14.54 5.85 -21.61
CA PHE A 2 -14.19 5.80 -20.21
C PHE A 2 -12.88 5.01 -20.16
N ASP A 3 -11.80 5.67 -19.74
CA ASP A 3 -10.52 5.03 -19.44
C ASP A 3 -10.78 4.12 -18.21
N GLU A 4 -11.26 2.91 -18.48
CA GLU A 4 -11.39 1.88 -17.46
C GLU A 4 -9.97 1.38 -17.21
N ALA A 5 -9.42 1.71 -16.04
CA ALA A 5 -8.08 1.28 -15.66
C ALA A 5 -7.99 -0.25 -15.78
N PRO A 6 -6.89 -0.79 -16.33
CA PRO A 6 -6.73 -2.23 -16.46
C PRO A 6 -6.80 -2.90 -15.08
N PRO A 7 -7.40 -4.10 -14.97
CA PRO A 7 -7.44 -4.84 -13.71
C PRO A 7 -6.01 -5.10 -13.21
N PRO A 8 -5.77 -5.06 -11.89
CA PRO A 8 -4.45 -5.31 -11.33
C PRO A 8 -3.95 -6.72 -11.72
N PRO A 9 -2.62 -6.91 -11.88
CA PRO A 9 -2.07 -8.22 -12.21
C PRO A 9 -2.36 -9.24 -11.09
N PRO A 10 -2.65 -10.51 -11.43
CA PRO A 10 -2.91 -11.54 -10.42
C PRO A 10 -1.65 -11.81 -9.58
N PRO A 11 -1.78 -11.97 -8.24
CA PRO A 11 -0.67 -12.40 -7.40
C PRO A 11 -0.32 -13.88 -7.67
N PRO A 12 0.88 -14.36 -7.27
CA PRO A 12 1.13 -15.80 -7.17
C PRO A 12 0.11 -16.44 -6.20
N PRO A 13 -0.28 -17.72 -6.38
CA PRO A 13 -1.31 -18.34 -5.56
C PRO A 13 -0.81 -18.53 -4.12
N VAL A 14 -1.58 -18.01 -3.18
CA VAL A 14 -1.42 -18.17 -1.74
C VAL A 14 -2.81 -18.53 -1.19
N ASP A 15 -2.89 -19.67 -0.49
CA ASP A 15 -4.10 -20.14 0.19
C ASP A 15 -4.46 -19.13 1.29
N TYR A 16 -5.56 -18.38 1.11
CA TYR A 16 -6.05 -17.39 2.07
C TYR A 16 -7.35 -17.87 2.73
N GLU A 17 -7.35 -17.95 4.06
CA GLU A 17 -8.56 -17.88 4.89
C GLU A 17 -8.78 -16.41 5.29
N GLU A 18 -10.04 -15.97 5.26
CA GLU A 18 -10.53 -14.59 5.13
C GLU A 18 -11.18 -14.14 6.45
N GLU A 19 -10.80 -13.04 7.09
CA GLU A 19 -11.55 -12.46 8.22
C GLU A 19 -11.43 -10.91 8.37
N GLU A 20 -12.56 -10.26 8.03
CA GLU A 20 -13.27 -9.05 8.54
C GLU A 20 -12.62 -7.72 8.99
N GLU A 21 -13.22 -6.66 8.42
CA GLU A 21 -13.52 -5.30 8.90
C GLU A 21 -12.50 -4.49 9.72
N ALA A 22 -12.07 -3.34 9.18
CA ALA A 22 -11.52 -2.26 9.99
C ALA A 22 -12.04 -0.88 9.57
N ALA A 23 -12.89 -0.32 10.45
CA ALA A 23 -13.25 1.08 10.48
C ALA A 23 -12.00 1.97 10.59
N VAL A 24 -12.02 3.12 9.92
CA VAL A 24 -10.98 4.16 10.00
C VAL A 24 -10.84 4.72 11.42
N VAL A 25 -10.02 4.07 12.23
CA VAL A 25 -9.52 4.62 13.48
C VAL A 25 -8.25 5.42 13.16
N HIS A 26 -8.22 6.68 13.58
CA HIS A 26 -6.99 7.45 13.58
C HIS A 26 -6.02 6.81 14.58
N TYR A 27 -5.17 5.90 14.12
CA TYR A 27 -4.11 5.31 14.93
C TYR A 27 -3.06 6.38 15.20
N ASN A 28 -2.94 6.79 16.46
CA ASN A 28 -1.79 7.53 16.93
C ASN A 28 -0.63 6.54 17.07
N ASP A 29 0.07 6.29 15.97
CA ASP A 29 1.12 5.28 15.86
C ASP A 29 2.35 5.66 16.72
N PRO A 30 2.69 4.88 17.77
CA PRO A 30 3.84 5.16 18.64
C PRO A 30 5.20 4.98 17.94
N TYR A 31 5.25 4.51 16.69
CA TYR A 31 6.48 4.42 15.88
C TYR A 31 6.74 5.66 15.01
N ALA A 32 5.87 6.66 15.04
CA ALA A 32 6.02 7.88 14.22
C ALA A 32 7.27 8.72 14.55
N ASP A 33 7.87 8.58 15.73
CA ASP A 33 9.13 9.26 16.10
C ASP A 33 10.34 8.81 15.25
N GLY A 34 10.24 7.67 14.55
CA GLY A 34 11.27 7.17 13.63
C GLY A 34 10.99 7.40 12.14
N ASP A 35 9.84 7.99 11.80
CA ASP A 35 9.45 8.16 10.41
C ASP A 35 10.25 9.29 9.74
N PRO A 36 10.64 9.13 8.46
CA PRO A 36 11.37 10.15 7.73
C PRO A 36 10.50 11.40 7.51
N GLN A 37 11.12 12.57 7.35
CA GLN A 37 10.40 13.85 7.19
C GLN A 37 9.42 13.88 6.01
N TRP A 38 9.67 13.07 4.98
CA TRP A 38 8.79 12.95 3.81
C TRP A 38 7.54 12.10 4.08
N ALA A 39 7.50 11.36 5.19
CA ALA A 39 6.35 10.54 5.53
C ALA A 39 5.11 11.43 5.73
N PRO A 40 3.93 10.97 5.27
CA PRO A 40 2.72 11.72 5.45
C PRO A 40 2.34 11.74 6.94
N LYS A 41 1.82 12.88 7.40
CA LYS A 41 1.30 13.01 8.78
C LYS A 41 -0.01 12.25 9.01
N SER A 42 -0.69 11.90 7.92
CA SER A 42 -1.97 11.19 7.94
C SER A 42 -1.95 10.16 6.82
N TYR A 43 -2.22 8.92 7.17
CA TYR A 43 -2.31 7.77 6.28
C TYR A 43 -3.29 6.77 6.88
N ILE A 44 -3.84 5.89 6.06
CA ILE A 44 -4.75 4.81 6.47
C ILE A 44 -3.96 3.71 7.16
N GLU A 45 -2.85 3.29 6.54
CA GLU A 45 -2.07 2.14 6.99
C GLU A 45 -0.60 2.24 6.53
N LYS A 46 0.32 1.66 7.30
CA LYS A 46 1.73 1.50 6.93
C LYS A 46 1.96 0.04 6.51
N VAL A 47 2.42 -0.16 5.28
CA VAL A 47 2.60 -1.48 4.68
C VAL A 47 4.03 -1.68 4.22
N VAL A 48 4.42 -2.95 4.04
CA VAL A 48 5.68 -3.35 3.43
C VAL A 48 5.40 -4.01 2.08
N ALA A 49 6.17 -3.67 1.05
CA ALA A 49 6.12 -4.36 -0.23
C ALA A 49 6.65 -5.79 -0.07
N ILE A 50 5.88 -6.76 -0.51
CA ILE A 50 6.27 -8.19 -0.52
C ILE A 50 6.75 -8.65 -1.89
N TYR A 51 6.63 -7.80 -2.92
CA TYR A 51 7.18 -8.01 -4.25
C TYR A 51 7.68 -6.67 -4.83
N ASP A 52 8.60 -6.75 -5.78
CA ASP A 52 8.96 -5.59 -6.62
C ASP A 52 7.78 -5.18 -7.53
N TYR A 53 7.62 -3.89 -7.73
CA TYR A 53 6.64 -3.36 -8.70
C TYR A 53 7.25 -2.21 -9.49
N ALA A 54 7.20 -2.34 -10.82
CA ALA A 54 7.59 -1.30 -11.76
C ALA A 54 6.34 -0.64 -12.33
N ALA A 55 6.28 0.68 -12.25
CA ALA A 55 5.17 1.45 -12.79
C ALA A 55 5.09 1.29 -14.31
N ASP A 56 3.89 0.95 -14.80
CA ASP A 56 3.55 0.90 -16.21
C ASP A 56 3.03 2.26 -16.71
N LYS A 57 2.45 3.07 -15.82
CA LYS A 57 1.94 4.42 -16.11
C LYS A 57 2.58 5.49 -15.23
N ASP A 58 2.53 6.74 -15.68
CA ASP A 58 3.15 7.88 -14.99
C ASP A 58 2.49 8.21 -13.63
N ASP A 59 1.27 7.74 -13.38
CA ASP A 59 0.54 7.88 -12.12
C ASP A 59 0.77 6.71 -11.14
N GLU A 60 1.54 5.70 -11.54
CA GLU A 60 1.84 4.53 -10.72
C GLU A 60 3.15 4.68 -9.93
N LEU A 61 3.21 4.07 -8.75
CA LEU A 61 4.36 4.12 -7.84
C LEU A 61 5.26 2.90 -8.06
N SER A 62 6.51 3.11 -8.46
CA SER A 62 7.50 2.02 -8.48
C SER A 62 8.15 1.82 -7.12
N PHE A 63 8.39 0.57 -6.72
CA PHE A 63 9.08 0.21 -5.49
C PHE A 63 9.72 -1.18 -5.57
N MET A 64 10.58 -1.48 -4.60
CA MET A 64 11.21 -2.79 -4.43
C MET A 64 10.58 -3.53 -3.25
N GLU A 65 10.71 -4.85 -3.23
CA GLU A 65 10.41 -5.70 -2.09
C GLU A 65 11.11 -5.16 -0.82
N GLY A 66 10.39 -5.15 0.29
CA GLY A 66 10.82 -4.57 1.56
C GLY A 66 10.62 -3.05 1.68
N ALA A 67 10.17 -2.36 0.62
CA ALA A 67 9.88 -0.92 0.70
C ALA A 67 8.73 -0.64 1.66
N ILE A 68 8.88 0.41 2.47
CA ILE A 68 7.81 0.93 3.32
C ILE A 68 6.96 1.89 2.49
N ILE A 69 5.65 1.68 2.53
CA ILE A 69 4.66 2.51 1.82
C ILE A 69 3.58 2.93 2.81
N TYR A 70 3.23 4.21 2.79
CA TYR A 70 2.13 4.75 3.59
C TYR A 70 0.89 4.85 2.70
N ILE A 71 -0.15 4.08 3.00
CA ILE A 71 -1.41 4.07 2.24
C ILE A 71 -2.17 5.36 2.51
N ILE A 72 -2.42 6.14 1.47
CA ILE A 72 -3.23 7.36 1.52
C ILE A 72 -4.69 7.03 1.21
N LYS A 73 -4.92 6.12 0.26
CA LYS A 73 -6.26 5.72 -0.18
C LYS A 73 -6.27 4.26 -0.64
N LYS A 74 -7.36 3.54 -0.35
CA LYS A 74 -7.67 2.23 -0.94
C LYS A 74 -8.86 2.39 -1.88
N ASN A 75 -8.70 2.12 -3.16
CA ASN A 75 -9.80 2.13 -4.12
C ASN A 75 -10.47 0.75 -4.15
N ASP A 76 -11.76 0.71 -4.53
CA ASP A 76 -12.56 -0.53 -4.57
C ASP A 76 -12.14 -1.48 -5.71
N ASP A 77 -11.29 -1.02 -6.63
CA ASP A 77 -10.76 -1.80 -7.77
C ASP A 77 -9.47 -2.58 -7.43
N GLY A 78 -9.04 -2.53 -6.16
CA GLY A 78 -7.82 -3.20 -5.69
C GLY A 78 -6.54 -2.38 -5.86
N TRP A 79 -6.62 -1.16 -6.40
CA TRP A 79 -5.49 -0.24 -6.46
C TRP A 79 -5.44 0.67 -5.23
N PHE A 80 -4.26 0.83 -4.66
CA PHE A 80 -4.02 1.73 -3.55
C PHE A 80 -3.22 2.94 -4.03
N GLU A 81 -3.50 4.09 -3.45
CA GLU A 81 -2.64 5.27 -3.55
C GLU A 81 -1.77 5.32 -2.29
N GLY A 82 -0.46 5.41 -2.46
CA GLY A 82 0.44 5.51 -1.33
C GLY A 82 1.69 6.32 -1.62
N LEU A 83 2.44 6.58 -0.55
CA LEU A 83 3.65 7.38 -0.58
C LEU A 83 4.84 6.55 -0.11
N SER A 84 5.89 6.53 -0.92
CA SER A 84 7.19 5.95 -0.56
C SER A 84 8.32 6.82 -1.07
N SER A 85 9.36 7.03 -0.25
CA SER A 85 10.53 7.84 -0.61
C SER A 85 10.20 9.25 -1.11
N GLY A 86 9.10 9.84 -0.62
CA GLY A 86 8.62 11.16 -1.03
C GLY A 86 7.87 11.21 -2.36
N VAL A 87 7.61 10.07 -3.00
CA VAL A 87 6.84 9.95 -4.24
C VAL A 87 5.49 9.32 -3.93
N THR A 88 4.42 9.89 -4.50
CA THR A 88 3.06 9.35 -4.41
C THR A 88 2.67 8.74 -5.75
N GLY A 89 1.94 7.62 -5.71
CA GLY A 89 1.36 7.03 -6.91
C GLY A 89 0.46 5.83 -6.59
N LEU A 90 -0.16 5.30 -7.64
CA LEU A 90 -1.01 4.11 -7.60
C LEU A 90 -0.20 2.82 -7.67
N PHE A 91 -0.65 1.80 -6.97
CA PHE A 91 -0.07 0.46 -7.08
C PHE A 91 -1.07 -0.63 -6.68
N PRO A 92 -0.86 -1.87 -7.11
CA PRO A 92 -1.77 -2.97 -6.82
C PRO A 92 -1.66 -3.39 -5.34
N GLY A 93 -2.79 -3.42 -4.62
CA GLY A 93 -2.82 -3.67 -3.18
C GLY A 93 -2.37 -5.06 -2.73
N ASN A 94 -2.36 -6.04 -3.63
CA ASN A 94 -1.86 -7.40 -3.40
C ASN A 94 -0.32 -7.53 -3.44
N TYR A 95 0.42 -6.43 -3.64
CA TYR A 95 1.88 -6.40 -3.61
C TYR A 95 2.45 -5.99 -2.25
N VAL A 96 1.58 -5.74 -1.27
CA VAL A 96 1.94 -5.23 0.05
C VAL A 96 1.25 -6.00 1.16
N GLU A 97 1.86 -5.98 2.34
CA GLU A 97 1.29 -6.53 3.57
C GLU A 97 1.34 -5.53 4.71
N SER A 98 0.37 -5.61 5.62
CA SER A 98 0.31 -4.81 6.83
C SER A 98 1.50 -5.11 7.74
N ILE A 99 2.26 -4.08 8.13
CA ILE A 99 3.43 -4.26 9.01
C ILE A 99 3.01 -4.79 10.39
N MET A 100 1.76 -4.54 10.80
CA MET A 100 1.20 -5.03 12.07
C MET A 100 1.07 -6.56 12.12
N HIS A 101 1.05 -7.28 11.00
CA HIS A 101 0.97 -8.74 10.99
C HIS A 101 2.29 -9.43 11.39
N TYR A 102 3.42 -8.71 11.34
CA TYR A 102 4.74 -9.25 11.67
C TYR A 102 5.07 -9.24 13.17
N ALA A 103 4.11 -8.90 14.04
CA ALA A 103 4.34 -8.71 15.48
C ALA A 103 4.02 -9.95 16.35
N GLU A 104 3.89 -11.15 15.77
CA GLU A 104 3.70 -12.42 16.50
C GLU A 104 4.96 -13.31 16.54
#